data_AF-A0A2X3IP72-F1
#
_entry.id   AF-A0A2X3IP72-F1
#
_cell.length_a   1.000
_cell.length_b   1.000
_cell.length_c   1.000
_cell.angle_alpha   90.00
_cell.angle_beta   90.00
_cell.angle_gamma   90.00
#
_symmetry.space_group_name_H-M   'P 1'
#
loop_
_entity.id
_entity.type
_entity.pdbx_description
1 polymer ?
#
loop_
_entity_poly.entity_id
_entity_poly.type
_entity_poly.pdbx_seq_one_letter_code
_entity_poly.pdbx_strand_id
1 'polypeptide(L)'
;MESLPVSGNAWVFGNTSWLTVGPVGSENGFLSAFRQKDNSIMVLRGCFEGTIEEFESAVKETHGDNEFSEQYLALIPFIKLRLEEVEVSDEDE
;
A
#
# COMPACT_ATOMS: atom_id res chain seq x y z
N MET A 1 -13.45 -11.81 -11.97
CA MET A 1 -12.84 -10.85 -11.04
C MET A 1 -12.84 -11.55 -9.69
N GLU A 2 -11.79 -12.32 -9.42
CA GLU A 2 -11.68 -13.13 -8.21
C GLU A 2 -11.12 -12.23 -7.11
N SER A 3 -11.93 -11.95 -6.10
CA SER A 3 -11.51 -11.22 -4.90
C SER A 3 -10.64 -12.14 -4.04
N LEU A 4 -9.37 -11.79 -3.87
CA LEU A 4 -8.50 -12.49 -2.93
C LEU A 4 -8.97 -12.18 -1.49
N PRO A 5 -9.18 -13.20 -0.64
CA PRO A 5 -9.60 -12.99 0.73
C PRO A 5 -8.46 -12.36 1.54
N VAL A 6 -8.71 -11.18 2.11
CA VAL A 6 -7.80 -10.56 3.09
C VAL A 6 -7.98 -11.31 4.41
N SER A 7 -7.15 -12.32 4.66
CA SER A 7 -7.12 -13.04 5.94
C SER A 7 -5.92 -12.60 6.76
N GLY A 8 -6.15 -11.74 7.75
CA GLY A 8 -5.14 -11.37 8.72
C GLY A 8 -5.36 -9.96 9.24
N ASN A 9 -5.61 -9.84 10.55
CA ASN A 9 -5.43 -8.69 11.45
C ASN A 9 -5.62 -7.24 10.96
N ALA A 10 -6.21 -7.02 9.79
CA ALA A 10 -6.45 -5.70 9.20
C ALA A 10 -7.59 -5.07 9.98
N TRP A 11 -7.29 -4.00 10.69
CA TRP A 11 -8.30 -3.22 11.39
C TRP A 11 -8.71 -2.06 10.49
N VAL A 12 -9.60 -2.37 9.55
CA VAL A 12 -10.14 -1.37 8.63
C VAL A 12 -11.26 -0.62 9.33
N PHE A 13 -10.91 0.33 10.21
CA PHE A 13 -11.87 1.32 10.69
C PHE A 13 -11.89 2.49 9.71
N GLY A 14 -13.06 2.75 9.11
CA GLY A 14 -13.29 3.85 8.18
C GLY A 14 -12.81 3.63 6.75
N ASN A 15 -13.44 4.32 5.79
CA ASN A 15 -13.09 4.33 4.36
C ASN A 15 -11.69 4.92 4.06
N THR A 16 -10.93 5.30 5.08
CA THR A 16 -9.65 5.99 4.96
C THR A 16 -8.43 5.10 5.23
N SER A 17 -8.61 3.88 5.71
CA SER A 17 -7.50 3.03 6.18
C SER A 17 -6.87 2.11 5.12
N TRP A 18 -7.30 2.23 3.85
CA TRP A 18 -6.78 1.45 2.73
C TRP A 18 -6.97 2.20 1.40
N LEU A 19 -6.20 1.79 0.39
CA LEU A 19 -6.35 2.25 -0.99
C LEU A 19 -5.87 1.17 -1.97
N THR A 20 -6.39 1.22 -3.19
CA THR A 20 -5.88 0.43 -4.32
C THR A 20 -5.67 1.35 -5.52
N VAL A 21 -4.51 1.24 -6.17
CA VAL A 21 -4.16 2.00 -7.38
C VAL A 21 -3.87 1.03 -8.51
N GLY A 22 -4.44 1.29 -9.69
CA GLY A 22 -4.10 0.57 -10.91
C GLY A 22 -4.88 1.08 -12.12
N PRO A 23 -4.49 0.67 -13.33
CA PRO A 23 -3.36 -0.22 -13.63
C PRO A 23 -2.00 0.47 -13.44
N VAL A 24 -1.00 -0.26 -12.91
CA VAL A 24 0.36 0.23 -12.67
C VAL A 24 1.40 -0.87 -12.90
N GLY A 25 2.59 -0.47 -13.35
CA GLY A 25 3.72 -1.37 -13.60
C GLY A 25 3.59 -2.19 -14.89
N SER A 26 4.60 -3.01 -15.17
CA SER A 26 4.75 -3.74 -16.44
C SER A 26 3.58 -4.66 -16.80
N GLU A 27 2.90 -5.21 -15.80
CA GLU A 27 1.76 -6.13 -15.99
C GLU A 27 0.40 -5.43 -15.89
N ASN A 28 0.35 -4.10 -15.83
CA ASN A 28 -0.89 -3.34 -15.59
C ASN A 28 -1.65 -3.84 -14.36
N GLY A 29 -0.92 -4.13 -13.29
CA GLY A 29 -1.45 -4.72 -12.06
C GLY A 29 -2.11 -3.68 -11.15
N PHE A 30 -2.67 -4.17 -10.04
CA PHE A 30 -3.16 -3.32 -8.96
C PHE A 30 -2.22 -3.39 -7.76
N LEU A 31 -1.90 -2.22 -7.22
CA LEU A 31 -1.17 -2.03 -5.98
C LEU A 31 -2.17 -1.71 -4.87
N SER A 32 -2.26 -2.57 -3.86
CA SER A 32 -3.11 -2.34 -2.69
C SER A 32 -2.24 -1.99 -1.50
N ALA A 33 -2.66 -0.99 -0.72
CA ALA A 33 -2.00 -0.61 0.52
C ALA A 33 -3.02 -0.38 1.63
N PHE A 34 -2.70 -0.78 2.85
CA PHE A 34 -3.58 -0.61 4.00
C PHE A 34 -2.78 -0.49 5.29
N ARG A 35 -3.38 0.14 6.29
CA ARG A 35 -2.78 0.31 7.61
C ARG A 35 -3.02 -0.91 8.49
N GLN A 36 -1.99 -1.31 9.22
CA GLN A 36 -2.06 -2.34 10.26
C GLN A 36 -2.34 -1.72 11.65
N LYS A 37 -2.55 -2.58 12.65
CA LYS A 37 -2.83 -2.16 14.03
C LYS A 37 -1.69 -1.40 14.70
N ASP A 38 -0.46 -1.61 14.24
CA ASP A 38 0.76 -0.95 14.73
C ASP A 38 1.11 0.32 13.93
N ASN A 39 0.14 0.85 13.16
CA ASN A 39 0.30 1.96 12.22
C ASN A 39 1.27 1.71 11.05
N SER A 40 1.85 0.52 10.92
CA SER A 40 2.63 0.18 9.73
C SER A 40 1.72 0.09 8.49
N ILE A 41 2.28 0.45 7.33
CA ILE A 41 1.58 0.34 6.05
C ILE A 41 2.04 -0.94 5.36
N MET A 42 1.11 -1.86 5.14
CA MET A 42 1.32 -3.07 4.36
C MET A 42 0.95 -2.82 2.90
N VAL A 43 1.74 -3.38 1.99
CA VAL A 43 1.59 -3.25 0.55
C VAL A 43 1.50 -4.63 -0.09
N LEU A 44 0.52 -4.80 -0.99
CA LEU A 44 0.28 -6.00 -1.78
C LEU A 44 0.33 -5.65 -3.26
N ARG A 45 1.17 -6.36 -4.02
CA ARG A 45 1.23 -6.28 -5.48
C ARG A 45 1.59 -7.64 -6.05
N GLY A 46 0.60 -8.36 -6.59
CA GLY A 46 0.85 -9.66 -7.23
C GLY A 46 1.58 -10.62 -6.28
N CYS A 47 2.82 -10.98 -6.60
CA CYS A 47 3.69 -11.82 -5.77
C CYS A 47 4.43 -11.08 -4.64
N PHE A 48 4.30 -9.76 -4.56
CA PHE A 48 4.91 -8.95 -3.51
C PHE A 48 3.92 -8.74 -2.36
N GLU A 49 4.40 -9.00 -1.14
CA GLU A 49 3.74 -8.71 0.13
C GLU A 49 4.82 -8.24 1.11
N GLY A 50 4.66 -7.04 1.68
CA GLY A 50 5.63 -6.44 2.58
C GLY A 50 5.26 -5.01 2.99
N THR A 51 6.04 -4.41 3.88
CA THR A 51 5.79 -3.02 4.30
C THR A 51 6.07 -2.02 3.16
N ILE A 52 5.59 -0.79 3.31
CA ILE A 52 5.88 0.28 2.34
C ILE A 52 7.39 0.55 2.20
N GLU A 53 8.18 0.36 3.26
CA GLU A 53 9.65 0.47 3.25
C GLU A 53 10.31 -0.71 2.51
N GLU A 54 9.85 -1.93 2.75
CA GLU A 54 10.31 -3.12 2.03
C GLU A 54 9.98 -3.01 0.53
N PHE A 55 8.80 -2.48 0.21
CA PHE A 55 8.38 -2.22 -1.16
C PHE A 55 9.27 -1.17 -1.83
N GLU A 56 9.54 -0.05 -1.15
CA GLU A 56 10.45 0.99 -1.64
C GLU A 56 11.85 0.44 -1.91
N SER A 57 12.35 -0.41 -1.02
CA SER A 57 13.64 -1.08 -1.17
C SER A 57 13.64 -2.06 -2.35
N ALA A 58 12.60 -2.87 -2.51
CA ALA A 58 12.46 -3.82 -3.61
C ALA A 58 12.37 -3.11 -4.98
N VAL A 59 11.66 -1.98 -5.05
CA VAL A 59 11.58 -1.14 -6.26
C VAL A 59 12.95 -0.56 -6.62
N LYS A 60 13.76 -0.17 -5.63
CA LYS A 60 15.13 0.37 -5.83
C LYS A 60 16.17 -0.71 -6.14
N GLU A 61 16.08 -1.88 -5.51
CA GLU A 61 17.01 -3.01 -5.69
C GLU A 61 16.83 -3.66 -7.07
N THR A 62 15.61 -3.66 -7.59
CA THR A 62 15.32 -4.06 -8.97
C THR A 62 15.94 -3.01 -9.90
N HIS A 63 17.26 -3.11 -10.12
CA HIS A 63 18.03 -2.21 -10.97
C HIS A 63 17.38 -2.08 -12.35
N GLY A 64 16.67 -0.97 -12.51
CA GLY A 64 15.97 -0.60 -13.72
C GLY A 64 15.35 0.75 -13.48
N ASP A 65 16.09 1.82 -13.76
CA ASP A 65 15.50 3.12 -14.09
C ASP A 65 14.62 2.89 -15.31
N ASN A 66 13.35 2.56 -15.06
CA ASN A 66 12.34 2.31 -16.07
C ASN A 66 11.06 3.00 -15.61
N GLU A 67 10.17 3.25 -16.55
CA GLU A 67 8.92 3.96 -16.28
C GLU A 67 8.07 3.32 -15.16
N PHE A 68 8.25 2.03 -14.88
CA PHE A 68 7.51 1.33 -13.82
C PHE A 68 8.08 1.60 -12.44
N SER A 69 9.41 1.64 -12.28
CA SER A 69 10.03 2.03 -11.01
C SER A 69 9.72 3.48 -10.68
N GLU A 70 9.71 4.38 -11.68
CA GLU A 70 9.26 5.77 -11.51
C GLU A 70 7.79 5.87 -11.04
N GLN A 71 6.88 5.10 -11.66
CA GLN A 71 5.48 5.05 -11.23
C GLN A 71 5.35 4.61 -9.76
N TYR A 72 6.04 3.54 -9.36
CA TYR A 72 5.98 3.07 -7.98
C TYR A 72 6.61 4.05 -6.99
N LEU A 73 7.75 4.66 -7.34
CA LEU A 73 8.39 5.69 -6.52
C LEU A 73 7.51 6.94 -6.36
N ALA A 74 6.68 7.28 -7.34
CA ALA A 74 5.69 8.35 -7.24
C ALA A 74 4.48 7.95 -6.38
N LEU A 75 4.06 6.68 -6.39
CA LEU A 75 2.94 6.20 -5.59
C LEU A 75 3.26 6.05 -4.11
N ILE A 76 4.49 5.70 -3.76
CA ILE A 76 4.91 5.54 -2.36
C ILE A 76 4.61 6.78 -1.48
N PRO A 77 5.00 8.02 -1.84
CA PRO A 77 4.68 9.19 -1.04
C PRO A 77 3.18 9.48 -1.00
N PHE A 78 2.44 9.22 -2.09
CA PHE A 78 0.98 9.34 -2.10
C PHE A 78 0.32 8.36 -1.14
N ILE A 79 0.78 7.11 -1.10
CA ILE A 79 0.29 6.08 -0.17
C ILE A 79 0.56 6.51 1.27
N LYS A 80 1.78 6.95 1.57
CA LYS A 80 2.17 7.45 2.89
C LYS A 80 1.28 8.62 3.33
N LEU A 81 1.03 9.60 2.45
CA LEU A 81 0.14 10.73 2.72
C LEU A 81 -1.31 10.29 2.96
N ARG A 82 -1.83 9.40 2.11
CA ARG A 82 -3.24 8.97 2.17
C ARG A 82 -3.53 8.09 3.38
N LEU A 83 -2.51 7.37 3.86
CA LEU A 83 -2.52 6.50 5.02
C LEU A 83 -1.70 7.08 6.18
N GLU A 84 -1.52 8.39 6.23
CA GLU A 84 -0.86 9.09 7.35
C GLU A 84 -1.74 8.99 8.62
N GLU A 85 -1.11 8.85 9.79
CA GLU A 85 -1.78 8.66 11.08
C GLU A 85 -2.95 9.62 11.24
N VAL A 86 -4.14 9.07 11.44
CA VAL A 86 -5.29 9.86 11.89
C VAL A 86 -5.28 9.65 13.39
N GLU A 87 -5.01 10.69 14.17
CA GLU A 87 -5.29 10.65 15.59
C GLU A 87 -6.75 10.27 15.75
N VAL A 88 -7.00 9.08 16.30
CA VAL A 88 -8.35 8.68 16.67
C VAL A 88 -8.68 9.56 17.87
N SER A 89 -9.41 10.65 17.64
CA SER A 89 -10.07 11.35 18.73
C SER A 89 -11.05 10.35 19.33
N ASP A 90 -10.76 9.88 20.54
CA ASP A 90 -11.70 9.18 21.41
C ASP A 90 -12.83 10.16 21.80
N GLU A 91 -13.62 10.61 20.82
CA GLU A 91 -14.89 11.28 21.03
C GLU A 91 -15.96 10.33 20.53
N ASP A 92 -16.33 9.36 21.38
CA ASP A 92 -17.68 8.80 21.45
C ASP A 92 -17.79 8.05 22.79
N GLU A 93 -18.31 8.80 23.78
CA GLU A 93 -18.70 8.39 25.13
C GLU A 93 -19.93 7.47 25.14
#